data_AF-A0A2S9JLB4-F1
#
_entry.id   AF-A0A2S9JLB4-F1
#
_cell.length_a   1.000
_cell.length_b   1.000
_cell.length_c   1.000
_cell.angle_alpha   90.00
_cell.angle_beta   90.00
_cell.angle_gamma   90.00
#
_symmetry.space_group_name_H-M   'P 1'
#
loop_
_entity.id
_entity.type
_entity.pdbx_description
1 polymer ?
#
loop_
_entity_poly.entity_id
_entity_poly.type
_entity_poly.pdbx_seq_one_letter_code
_entity_poly.pdbx_strand_id
1 'polypeptide(L)'
;MKASEINKKWAELQRVVASDFDMELPDIKVMLFLIGVQELGKGPQQFSKRQKEELMHIANCRLFSAMGFYELKGLDEEGWPHWDLVKPIPNYTLLEQEMILKSLMIDYFQDTYTLS
;
A
#
# COMPACT_ATOMS: atom_id res chain seq x y z
N MET A 1 11.27 5.21 -12.25
CA MET A 1 11.97 3.93 -12.48
C MET A 1 11.51 3.32 -13.82
N LYS A 2 12.36 2.58 -14.51
CA LYS A 2 11.95 1.81 -15.70
C LYS A 2 11.08 0.62 -15.29
N ALA A 3 10.21 0.14 -16.18
CA ALA A 3 9.31 -0.99 -15.86
C ALA A 3 10.06 -2.26 -15.44
N SER A 4 11.22 -2.54 -16.06
CA SER A 4 12.08 -3.66 -15.68
C SER A 4 12.63 -3.55 -14.25
N GLU A 5 13.00 -2.34 -13.84
CA GLU A 5 13.51 -2.06 -12.48
C GLU A 5 12.39 -2.20 -11.45
N ILE A 6 11.19 -1.70 -11.74
CA ILE A 6 10.00 -1.85 -10.88
C ILE A 6 9.72 -3.33 -10.66
N ASN A 7 9.67 -4.14 -11.72
CA ASN A 7 9.39 -5.56 -11.59
C ASN A 7 10.48 -6.32 -10.82
N LYS A 8 11.76 -5.95 -10.98
CA LYS A 8 12.86 -6.53 -10.20
C LYS A 8 12.70 -6.23 -8.70
N LYS A 9 12.56 -4.95 -8.34
CA LYS A 9 12.40 -4.51 -6.95
C LYS A 9 11.11 -5.04 -6.32
N TRP A 10 10.03 -5.12 -7.11
CA TRP A 10 8.77 -5.72 -6.67
C TRP A 10 8.96 -7.18 -6.26
N ALA A 11 9.61 -7.98 -7.11
CA ALA A 11 9.86 -9.39 -6.80
C ALA A 11 10.74 -9.56 -5.56
N GLU A 12 11.67 -8.65 -5.31
CA GLU A 12 12.48 -8.63 -4.09
C GLU A 12 11.65 -8.26 -2.86
N LEU A 13 10.86 -7.19 -2.93
CA LEU A 13 9.95 -6.79 -1.87
C LEU A 13 9.00 -7.92 -1.48
N GLN A 14 8.41 -8.61 -2.47
CA GLN A 14 7.56 -9.77 -2.21
C GLN A 14 8.30 -10.87 -1.43
N ARG A 15 9.56 -11.16 -1.78
CA ARG A 15 10.36 -12.19 -1.09
C ARG A 15 10.68 -11.80 0.34
N VAL A 16 11.07 -10.55 0.58
CA VAL A 16 11.40 -10.06 1.93
C VAL A 16 10.15 -10.07 2.81
N VAL A 17 9.04 -9.52 2.33
CA VAL A 17 7.77 -9.54 3.08
C VAL A 17 7.28 -10.96 3.33
N ALA A 18 7.35 -11.85 2.33
CA ALA A 18 6.99 -13.26 2.51
C ALA A 18 7.83 -13.94 3.60
N SER A 19 9.14 -13.67 3.64
CA SER A 19 10.04 -14.21 4.65
C SER A 19 9.72 -13.68 6.05
N ASP A 20 9.45 -12.38 6.19
CA ASP A 20 9.22 -11.74 7.48
C ASP A 20 7.88 -12.15 8.12
N PHE A 21 6.88 -12.43 7.29
CA PHE A 21 5.55 -12.84 7.73
C PHE A 21 5.32 -14.36 7.65
N ASP A 22 6.35 -15.14 7.30
CA ASP A 22 6.29 -16.60 7.09
C ASP A 22 5.09 -17.03 6.24
N MET A 23 5.00 -16.45 5.03
CA MET A 23 3.86 -16.64 4.12
C MET A 23 4.27 -16.81 2.66
N GLU A 24 3.31 -17.13 1.80
CA GLU A 24 3.51 -17.11 0.34
C GLU A 24 3.76 -15.69 -0.18
N LEU A 25 4.34 -15.57 -1.38
CA LEU A 25 4.63 -14.29 -2.02
C LEU A 25 3.35 -13.42 -2.10
N PRO A 26 3.29 -12.28 -1.38
CA PRO A 26 2.08 -11.49 -1.30
C PRO A 26 1.80 -10.79 -2.63
N ASP A 27 0.56 -10.89 -3.11
CA ASP A 27 0.11 -10.11 -4.27
C ASP A 27 -0.20 -8.65 -3.86
N ILE A 28 -0.61 -7.82 -4.83
CA ILE A 28 -0.94 -6.41 -4.58
C ILE A 28 -2.03 -6.25 -3.52
N LYS A 29 -3.04 -7.14 -3.48
CA LYS A 29 -4.12 -7.03 -2.49
C LYS A 29 -3.62 -7.33 -1.09
N VAL A 30 -2.79 -8.36 -0.95
CA VAL A 30 -2.16 -8.69 0.33
C VAL A 30 -1.25 -7.53 0.78
N MET A 31 -0.46 -6.96 -0.13
CA MET A 31 0.39 -5.81 0.17
C MET A 31 -0.41 -4.58 0.59
N LEU A 32 -1.50 -4.26 -0.11
CA LEU A 32 -2.43 -3.19 0.31
C LEU A 32 -3.00 -3.45 1.70
N PHE A 33 -3.40 -4.69 1.99
CA PHE A 33 -3.91 -5.04 3.31
C PHE A 33 -2.85 -4.84 4.40
N LEU A 34 -1.61 -5.31 4.20
CA LEU A 34 -0.51 -5.14 5.15
C LEU A 34 -0.19 -3.66 5.41
N ILE A 35 -0.10 -2.85 4.34
CA ILE A 35 0.09 -1.40 4.45
C ILE A 35 -1.07 -0.78 5.23
N GLY A 36 -2.31 -1.17 4.93
CA GLY A 36 -3.48 -0.67 5.64
C GLY A 36 -3.44 -0.96 7.14
N VAL A 37 -3.04 -2.18 7.52
CA VAL A 37 -2.86 -2.56 8.93
C VAL A 37 -1.77 -1.72 9.60
N GLN A 38 -0.67 -1.46 8.90
CA GLN A 38 0.41 -0.59 9.40
C GLN A 38 -0.07 0.85 9.61
N GLU A 39 -0.79 1.42 8.64
CA GLU A 39 -1.33 2.79 8.72
C GLU A 39 -2.43 2.94 9.78
N LEU A 40 -3.19 1.88 10.06
CA LEU A 40 -4.13 1.89 11.18
C LEU A 40 -3.40 1.97 12.54
N GLY A 41 -2.15 1.51 12.63
CA GLY A 41 -1.32 1.65 13.84
C GLY A 41 -1.77 0.83 15.05
N LYS A 42 -2.76 -0.06 14.88
CA LYS A 42 -3.33 -0.89 15.97
C LYS A 42 -2.72 -2.30 16.06
N GLY A 43 -1.75 -2.60 15.19
CA GLY A 43 -1.10 -3.92 15.13
C GLY A 43 -2.03 -5.03 14.64
N PRO A 44 -1.59 -6.30 14.75
CA PRO A 44 -2.35 -7.45 14.29
C PRO A 44 -3.62 -7.68 15.11
N GLN A 45 -4.76 -7.77 14.42
CA GLN A 45 -6.06 -8.13 15.01
C GLN A 45 -6.92 -8.85 13.98
N GLN A 46 -8.02 -9.44 14.41
CA GLN A 46 -8.98 -10.01 13.47
C GLN A 46 -9.82 -8.89 12.85
N PHE A 47 -9.77 -8.80 11.52
CA PHE A 47 -10.56 -7.85 10.75
C PHE A 47 -11.72 -8.57 10.05
N SER A 48 -12.91 -7.99 10.15
CA SER A 48 -14.06 -8.40 9.35
C SER A 48 -13.79 -8.18 7.85
N LYS A 49 -14.57 -8.82 6.98
CA LYS A 49 -14.42 -8.63 5.52
C LYS A 49 -14.46 -7.15 5.12
N ARG A 50 -15.40 -6.39 5.67
CA ARG A 50 -15.55 -4.95 5.42
C ARG A 50 -14.33 -4.16 5.90
N GLN A 51 -13.84 -4.44 7.09
CA GLN A 51 -12.63 -3.79 7.61
C GLN A 51 -11.40 -4.09 6.75
N LYS A 52 -11.27 -5.30 6.19
CA LYS A 52 -10.18 -5.61 5.24
C LYS A 52 -10.28 -4.75 3.97
N GLU A 53 -11.48 -4.53 3.46
CA GLU A 53 -11.74 -3.65 2.32
C GLU A 53 -11.40 -2.19 2.65
N GLU A 54 -11.78 -1.70 3.83
CA GLU A 54 -11.45 -0.36 4.33
C GLU A 54 -9.94 -0.18 4.54
N LEU A 55 -9.23 -1.18 5.05
CA LEU A 55 -7.76 -1.15 5.19
C LEU A 55 -7.06 -1.07 3.83
N MET A 56 -7.52 -1.85 2.84
CA MET A 56 -7.00 -1.73 1.47
C MET A 56 -7.29 -0.36 0.87
N HIS A 57 -8.42 0.27 1.21
CA HIS A 57 -8.71 1.64 0.79
C HIS A 57 -7.77 2.66 1.43
N ILE A 58 -7.53 2.56 2.74
CA ILE A 58 -6.56 3.39 3.47
C ILE A 58 -5.17 3.28 2.84
N ALA A 59 -4.72 2.06 2.53
CA ALA A 59 -3.45 1.85 1.88
C ALA A 59 -3.36 2.56 0.52
N ASN A 60 -4.41 2.49 -0.30
CA ASN A 60 -4.45 3.24 -1.56
C ASN A 60 -4.34 4.75 -1.31
N CYS A 61 -5.15 5.32 -0.40
CA CYS A 61 -5.08 6.73 -0.07
C CYS A 61 -3.68 7.14 0.41
N ARG A 62 -3.05 6.32 1.27
CA ARG A 62 -1.70 6.55 1.76
C ARG A 62 -0.64 6.51 0.67
N LEU A 63 -0.73 5.55 -0.26
CA LEU A 63 0.22 5.42 -1.36
C LEU A 63 0.08 6.59 -2.33
N PHE A 64 -1.16 6.93 -2.73
CA PHE A 64 -1.43 8.03 -3.65
C PHE A 64 -1.26 9.42 -3.01
N SER A 65 -1.22 9.54 -1.68
CA SER A 65 -0.83 10.79 -1.01
C SER A 65 0.63 11.16 -1.25
N ALA A 66 1.52 10.18 -1.48
CA ALA A 66 2.91 10.45 -1.89
C ALA A 66 2.99 11.15 -3.26
N MET A 67 1.96 11.01 -4.10
CA MET A 67 1.80 11.73 -5.37
C MET A 67 0.99 13.02 -5.22
N GLY A 68 0.50 13.33 -4.02
CA GLY A 68 -0.30 14.52 -3.71
C GLY A 68 -1.75 14.46 -4.20
N PHE A 69 -2.33 13.27 -4.40
CA PHE A 69 -3.76 13.10 -4.71
C PHE A 69 -4.64 13.09 -3.48
N TYR A 70 -4.14 12.57 -2.37
CA TYR A 70 -4.84 12.50 -1.09
C TYR A 70 -4.08 13.28 -0.02
N GLU A 71 -4.82 13.82 0.93
CA GLU A 71 -4.31 14.45 2.14
C GLU A 71 -5.00 13.83 3.36
N LEU A 72 -4.23 13.58 4.43
CA LEU A 72 -4.78 13.02 5.66
C LEU A 72 -5.60 14.10 6.37
N LYS A 73 -6.91 13.88 6.49
CA LYS A 73 -7.84 14.77 7.19
C LYS A 73 -7.72 14.62 8.71
N GLY A 74 -7.46 13.41 9.18
CA GLY A 74 -7.36 13.06 10.59
C GLY A 74 -7.77 11.61 10.85
N LEU A 75 -7.97 11.28 12.12
CA LEU A 75 -8.51 10.00 12.56
C LEU A 75 -9.98 10.17 12.99
N ASP A 76 -10.80 9.15 12.79
CA ASP A 76 -12.15 9.12 13.34
C ASP A 76 -12.18 8.70 14.83
N GLU A 77 -13.37 8.60 15.41
CA GLU A 77 -13.57 8.21 16.82
C GLU A 77 -13.04 6.78 17.12
N GLU A 78 -13.00 5.93 16.11
CA GLU A 78 -12.45 4.59 16.18
C GLU A 78 -10.96 4.57 15.83
N GLY A 79 -10.31 5.71 15.58
CA GLY A 79 -8.89 5.82 15.25
C GLY A 79 -8.54 5.41 13.81
N TRP A 80 -9.51 5.33 12.90
CA TRP A 80 -9.27 5.04 11.48
C TRP A 80 -8.87 6.31 10.72
N PRO A 81 -7.82 6.26 9.89
CA PRO A 81 -7.39 7.43 9.12
C PRO A 81 -8.35 7.74 7.98
N HIS A 82 -8.78 8.99 7.91
CA HIS A 82 -9.61 9.54 6.85
C HIS A 82 -8.81 10.45 5.94
N TRP A 83 -9.01 10.28 4.63
CA TRP A 83 -8.27 10.98 3.59
C TRP A 83 -9.23 11.76 2.71
N ASP A 84 -8.88 13.00 2.40
CA ASP A 84 -9.60 13.82 1.43
C ASP A 84 -8.90 13.73 0.07
N LEU A 85 -9.67 13.51 -1.00
CA LEU A 85 -9.17 13.58 -2.38
C LEU A 85 -8.99 15.05 -2.76
N VAL A 86 -7.75 15.52 -2.79
CA VAL A 86 -7.42 16.93 -3.08
C VAL A 86 -7.20 17.20 -4.56
N LYS A 87 -6.94 16.16 -5.36
CA LYS A 87 -6.77 16.26 -6.82
C LYS A 87 -7.38 15.04 -7.50
N PRO A 88 -7.99 15.19 -8.70
CA PRO A 88 -8.50 14.06 -9.45
C PRO A 88 -7.36 13.12 -9.85
N ILE A 89 -7.57 11.83 -9.65
CA ILE A 89 -6.64 10.79 -10.13
C ILE A 89 -6.85 10.66 -11.65
N PRO A 90 -5.79 10.72 -12.47
CA PRO A 90 -5.90 10.48 -13.90
C PRO A 90 -6.46 9.10 -14.21
N ASN A 91 -7.13 8.97 -15.35
CA ASN A 91 -7.59 7.68 -15.83
C ASN A 91 -6.41 6.85 -16.35
N TYR A 92 -5.96 5.90 -15.54
CA TYR A 92 -4.91 4.95 -15.90
C TYR A 92 -5.50 3.65 -16.44
N THR A 93 -4.83 3.05 -17.42
CA THR A 93 -5.07 1.65 -17.81
C THR A 93 -4.76 0.69 -16.67
N LEU A 94 -5.29 -0.53 -16.70
CA LEU A 94 -5.01 -1.54 -15.67
C LEU A 94 -3.50 -1.81 -15.49
N LEU A 95 -2.75 -1.86 -16.60
CA LEU A 95 -1.30 -2.05 -16.57
C LEU A 95 -0.59 -0.87 -15.89
N GLU A 96 -1.00 0.37 -16.19
CA GLU A 96 -0.42 1.55 -15.55
C GLU A 96 -0.74 1.59 -14.06
N GLN A 97 -1.97 1.28 -13.66
CA GLN A 97 -2.35 1.21 -12.25
C GLN A 97 -1.50 0.18 -11.49
N GLU A 98 -1.29 -1.00 -12.07
CA GLU A 98 -0.45 -2.04 -11.49
C GLU A 98 1.00 -1.56 -11.30
N MET A 99 1.58 -0.94 -12.32
CA MET A 99 2.97 -0.45 -12.26
C MET A 99 3.13 0.72 -11.29
N ILE A 100 2.15 1.63 -11.23
CA ILE A 100 2.13 2.74 -10.27
C ILE A 100 2.05 2.19 -8.85
N LEU A 101 1.11 1.29 -8.56
CA LEU A 101 0.97 0.69 -7.24
C LEU A 101 2.24 -0.04 -6.80
N LYS A 102 2.84 -0.86 -7.68
CA LYS A 102 4.11 -1.52 -7.40
C LYS A 102 5.21 -0.52 -7.05
N SER A 103 5.35 0.55 -7.84
CA SER A 103 6.34 1.61 -7.57
C SER A 103 6.08 2.26 -6.21
N LEU A 104 4.84 2.66 -5.92
CA LEU A 104 4.48 3.30 -4.66
C LEU A 104 4.70 2.37 -3.46
N MET A 105 4.41 1.08 -3.59
CA MET A 105 4.66 0.10 -2.53
C MET A 105 6.16 -0.09 -2.29
N ILE A 106 6.98 -0.15 -3.35
CA ILE A 106 8.44 -0.18 -3.22
C ILE A 106 8.94 1.04 -2.46
N ASP A 107 8.46 2.24 -2.84
CA ASP A 107 8.83 3.49 -2.19
C ASP A 107 8.34 3.54 -0.73
N TYR A 108 7.15 3.00 -0.43
CA TYR A 108 6.60 2.93 0.92
C TYR A 108 7.48 2.07 1.85
N PHE A 109 8.01 0.96 1.34
CA PHE A 109 8.81 0.02 2.13
C PHE A 109 10.32 0.28 2.10
N GLN A 110 10.79 1.30 1.38
CA GLN A 110 12.23 1.56 1.20
C GLN A 110 12.97 1.85 2.52
N ASP A 111 12.26 2.45 3.49
CA ASP A 111 12.83 2.78 4.81
C ASP A 111 12.76 1.59 5.78
N THR A 112 11.92 0.60 5.47
CA THR A 112 11.75 -0.64 6.25
C THR A 112 12.71 -1.73 5.78
N TYR A 113 12.89 -1.87 4.47
CA TYR A 113 13.70 -2.92 3.86
C TYR A 113 14.78 -2.33 2.97
N THR A 114 16.02 -2.82 3.13
CA THR A 114 17.10 -2.53 2.17
C THR A 114 16.91 -3.40 0.92
N LEU A 115 16.30 -2.85 -0.12
CA LEU A 115 16.12 -3.50 -1.43
C LEU A 115 17.33 -3.22 -2.33
N SER A 116 17.87 -4.23 -3.00
CA SER A 116 19.19 -4.24 -3.68
C SER A 116 19.18 -4.27 -5.22
#